data_AF-A0A9D8MQA6-F1
#
_entry.id   AF-A0A9D8MQA6-F1
#
_cell.length_a   1.000
_cell.length_b   1.000
_cell.length_c   1.000
_cell.angle_alpha   90.00
_cell.angle_beta   90.00
_cell.angle_gamma   90.00
#
_symmetry.space_group_name_H-M   'P 1'
#
loop_
_entity.id
_entity.type
_entity.pdbx_description
1 polymer ?
#
loop_
_entity_poly.entity_id
_entity_poly.type
_entity_poly.pdbx_seq_one_letter_code
_entity_poly.pdbx_strand_id
1 'polypeptide(L)'
;MIRFLTIPEEDILADPAAAGGMLLRAVRRGGPDGMKFRSLVPLGNTLLVCLEPRGKDDPVQPNAFHFSMFRSQSADGAAAEIRARDQADQTLLASFFIDSMLWGLYADHRPGKKMVAPHRPRR
;
A
#
# COMPACT_ATOMS: atom_id res chain seq x y z
N MET A 1 10.13 -18.53 3.58
CA MET A 1 8.72 -18.90 3.86
C MET A 1 7.83 -17.70 3.60
N ILE A 2 6.73 -17.86 2.85
CA ILE A 2 5.71 -16.81 2.68
C ILE A 2 4.94 -16.65 3.99
N ARG A 3 4.59 -15.41 4.36
CA ARG A 3 3.77 -15.10 5.53
C ARG A 3 2.58 -14.26 5.12
N PHE A 4 1.49 -14.44 5.86
CA PHE A 4 0.28 -13.65 5.70
C PHE A 4 0.06 -12.80 6.95
N LEU A 5 -0.31 -11.55 6.75
CA LEU A 5 -0.76 -10.62 7.78
C LEU A 5 -2.20 -10.23 7.45
N THR A 6 -3.10 -10.31 8.42
CA THR A 6 -4.46 -9.80 8.29
C THR A 6 -4.57 -8.46 8.97
N ILE A 7 -5.20 -7.48 8.30
CA ILE A 7 -5.49 -6.17 8.85
C ILE A 7 -7.00 -5.92 8.70
N PRO A 8 -7.77 -5.83 9.80
CA PRO A 8 -9.18 -5.48 9.74
C PRO A 8 -9.40 -4.13 9.04
N GLU A 9 -10.48 -4.02 8.27
CA GLU A 9 -10.82 -2.77 7.61
C GLU A 9 -11.14 -1.67 8.63
N GLU A 10 -11.79 -2.02 9.75
CA GLU A 10 -12.08 -1.08 10.84
C GLU A 10 -10.82 -0.42 11.42
N ASP A 11 -9.72 -1.16 11.54
CA ASP A 11 -8.44 -0.62 12.02
C ASP A 11 -7.85 0.38 11.02
N ILE A 12 -8.03 0.11 9.72
CA ILE A 12 -7.58 1.00 8.64
C ILE A 12 -8.42 2.27 8.62
N LEU A 13 -9.74 2.16 8.81
CA LEU A 13 -10.64 3.31 8.86
C LEU A 13 -10.40 4.16 10.12
N ALA A 14 -10.11 3.54 11.25
CA ALA A 14 -9.84 4.22 12.52
C ALA A 14 -8.50 4.97 12.50
N ASP A 15 -7.43 4.32 12.04
CA ASP A 15 -6.10 4.94 11.90
C ASP A 15 -5.31 4.31 10.73
N PRO A 16 -5.40 4.92 9.53
CA PRO A 16 -4.70 4.45 8.33
C PRO A 16 -3.17 4.42 8.48
N ALA A 17 -2.61 5.31 9.30
CA ALA A 17 -1.17 5.39 9.55
C ALA A 17 -0.71 4.28 10.49
N ALA A 18 -1.47 4.00 11.55
CA ALA A 18 -1.19 2.89 12.46
C ALA A 18 -1.26 1.53 11.74
N ALA A 19 -2.27 1.33 10.90
CA ALA A 19 -2.41 0.13 10.07
C ALA A 19 -1.20 -0.06 9.13
N GLY A 20 -0.74 1.01 8.49
CA GLY A 20 0.50 1.00 7.70
C GLY A 20 1.75 0.67 8.53
N GLY A 21 1.83 1.19 9.76
CA GLY A 21 2.88 0.87 10.72
C GLY A 21 2.91 -0.60 11.17
N MET A 22 1.75 -1.26 11.23
CA MET A 22 1.68 -2.72 11.47
C MET A 22 2.37 -3.50 10.36
N LEU A 23 2.13 -3.14 9.10
CA LEU A 23 2.78 -3.78 7.97
C LEU A 23 4.29 -3.55 7.97
N LEU A 24 4.72 -2.31 8.20
CA LEU A 24 6.15 -1.97 8.26
C LEU A 24 6.88 -2.83 9.31
N ARG A 25 6.27 -3.01 10.49
CA ARG A 25 6.81 -3.87 11.53
C ARG A 25 6.84 -5.34 11.10
N ALA A 26 5.81 -5.82 10.42
CA ALA A 26 5.75 -7.20 9.93
C ALA A 26 6.85 -7.48 8.88
N VAL A 27 7.09 -6.52 7.98
CA VAL A 27 8.17 -6.54 6.98
C VAL A 27 9.53 -6.59 7.67
N ARG A 28 9.76 -5.81 8.73
CA ARG A 28 11.06 -5.76 9.45
C ARG A 28 11.33 -6.98 10.34
N ARG A 29 10.30 -7.70 10.80
CA ARG A 29 10.43 -8.83 11.75
C ARG A 29 10.91 -10.16 11.12
N GLY A 30 11.34 -10.17 9.85
CA GLY A 30 11.65 -11.39 9.08
C GLY A 30 13.02 -12.06 9.31
N GLY A 31 13.82 -11.63 10.28
CA GLY A 31 15.22 -12.05 10.43
C GLY A 31 16.21 -11.02 9.88
N PRO A 32 17.50 -11.35 9.73
CA PRO A 32 18.55 -10.39 9.31
C PRO A 32 18.26 -9.76 7.94
N ASP A 33 17.58 -10.50 7.06
CA ASP A 33 17.20 -10.03 5.73
C ASP A 33 15.79 -9.45 5.67
N GLY A 34 14.96 -9.60 6.70
CA GLY A 34 13.56 -9.12 6.70
C GLY A 34 12.64 -9.84 5.70
N MET A 35 11.39 -9.39 5.62
CA MET A 35 10.44 -9.77 4.58
C MET A 35 10.28 -8.62 3.59
N LYS A 36 9.62 -8.87 2.47
CA LYS A 36 9.15 -7.85 1.54
C LYS A 36 7.65 -7.97 1.31
N PHE A 37 7.00 -6.82 1.20
CA PHE A 37 5.63 -6.74 0.72
C PHE A 37 5.54 -7.28 -0.72
N ARG A 38 4.60 -8.18 -0.97
CA ARG A 38 4.34 -8.76 -2.29
C ARG A 38 3.02 -8.30 -2.88
N SER A 39 1.94 -8.43 -2.11
CA SER A 39 0.59 -8.08 -2.54
C SER A 39 -0.34 -7.94 -1.34
N LEU A 40 -1.50 -7.34 -1.57
CA LEU A 40 -2.63 -7.39 -0.65
C LEU A 40 -3.90 -7.78 -1.40
N VAL A 41 -4.82 -8.45 -0.71
CA VAL A 41 -6.10 -8.90 -1.25
C VAL A 41 -7.18 -8.60 -0.21
N PRO A 42 -8.26 -7.89 -0.56
CA PRO A 42 -9.41 -7.73 0.31
C PRO A 42 -10.17 -9.07 0.43
N LEU A 43 -10.50 -9.46 1.65
CA LEU A 43 -11.27 -10.65 2.02
C LEU A 43 -12.37 -10.25 3.00
N GLY A 44 -13.54 -9.91 2.48
CA GLY A 44 -14.61 -9.32 3.29
C GLY A 44 -14.11 -8.03 3.95
N ASN A 45 -14.28 -7.92 5.28
CA ASN A 45 -13.91 -6.75 6.08
C ASN A 45 -12.44 -6.81 6.56
N THR A 46 -11.57 -7.49 5.83
CA THR A 46 -10.18 -7.70 6.23
C THR A 46 -9.28 -7.68 5.00
N LEU A 47 -8.14 -7.02 5.10
CA LEU A 47 -7.06 -7.14 4.13
C LEU A 47 -6.14 -8.29 4.49
N LEU A 48 -5.94 -9.18 3.53
CA LEU A 48 -4.89 -10.18 3.57
C LEU A 48 -3.65 -9.63 2.87
N VAL A 49 -2.57 -9.43 3.61
CA VAL A 49 -1.28 -8.98 3.09
C VAL A 49 -0.33 -10.15 2.98
N CYS A 50 0.20 -10.36 1.77
CA CYS A 50 1.19 -11.37 1.48
C CYS A 50 2.61 -10.78 1.58
N LEU A 51 3.41 -11.40 2.42
CA LEU A 51 4.82 -11.09 2.65
C LEU A 51 5.66 -12.27 2.21
N GLU A 52 6.78 -12.01 1.54
CA GLU A 52 7.75 -13.05 1.18
C GLU A 52 9.15 -12.71 1.71
N PRO A 53 10.06 -13.68 1.83
CA PRO A 53 11.43 -13.39 2.25
C PRO A 53 12.08 -12.40 1.28
N ARG A 54 12.84 -11.45 1.81
CA ARG A 54 13.63 -10.55 0.99
C ARG A 54 14.89 -11.28 0.52
N GLY A 55 15.18 -11.22 -0.78
CA GLY A 55 16.45 -11.64 -1.35
C GLY A 55 17.54 -10.60 -1.10
N LYS A 56 18.81 -11.01 -1.22
CA LYS A 56 19.96 -10.11 -1.01
C LYS A 56 19.99 -8.91 -1.97
N ASP A 57 19.48 -9.10 -3.18
CA ASP A 57 19.47 -8.09 -4.24
C ASP A 57 18.12 -7.36 -4.37
N ASP A 58 17.16 -7.65 -3.49
CA ASP A 58 15.89 -6.93 -3.50
C ASP A 58 16.09 -5.50 -2.98
N PRO A 59 15.43 -4.51 -3.62
CA PRO A 59 15.50 -3.13 -3.18
C PRO A 59 15.01 -3.00 -1.73
N VAL A 60 15.62 -2.06 -1.01
CA VAL A 60 15.24 -1.72 0.36
C VAL A 60 13.78 -1.27 0.36
N GLN A 61 13.01 -1.77 1.32
CA GLN A 61 11.60 -1.40 1.47
C GLN A 61 11.51 0.05 1.94
N PRO A 62 10.47 0.79 1.50
CA PRO A 62 10.22 2.15 1.94
C PRO A 62 10.13 2.27 3.47
N ASN A 63 10.37 3.49 3.95
CA ASN A 63 10.35 3.78 5.37
C ASN A 63 8.95 3.72 5.99
N ALA A 64 7.90 3.84 5.18
CA ALA A 64 6.52 3.67 5.63
C ALA A 64 5.61 3.08 4.54
N PHE A 65 4.64 2.30 5.01
CA PHE A 65 3.47 1.94 4.24
C PHE A 65 2.30 2.79 4.70
N HIS A 66 1.43 3.20 3.78
CA HIS A 66 0.33 4.08 4.10
C HIS A 66 -0.98 3.63 3.43
N PHE A 67 -2.06 3.71 4.19
CA PHE A 67 -3.42 3.69 3.68
C PHE A 67 -3.93 5.13 3.69
N SER A 68 -4.61 5.60 2.65
CA SER A 68 -5.07 6.99 2.59
C SER A 68 -6.59 7.10 2.52
N MET A 69 -7.14 8.06 3.26
CA MET A 69 -8.52 8.51 3.14
C MET A 69 -8.55 9.73 2.23
N PHE A 70 -9.03 9.56 1.00
CA PHE A 70 -9.09 10.70 0.09
C PHE A 70 -10.26 11.62 0.47
N ARG A 71 -9.93 12.86 0.84
CA ARG A 71 -10.91 13.91 1.12
C ARG A 71 -11.65 14.39 -0.14
N SER A 72 -11.09 14.15 -1.33
CA SER A 72 -11.62 14.58 -2.62
C SER A 72 -11.75 13.41 -3.59
N GLN A 73 -12.95 13.21 -4.15
CA GLN A 73 -13.21 12.23 -5.22
C GLN A 73 -12.62 12.62 -6.59
N SER A 74 -11.93 13.76 -6.69
CA SER A 74 -11.30 14.18 -7.94
C SER A 74 -10.02 13.39 -8.23
N ALA A 75 -9.81 13.08 -9.51
CA ALA A 75 -8.57 12.46 -9.98
C ALA A 75 -7.32 13.29 -9.63
N ASP A 76 -7.45 14.62 -9.63
CA ASP A 76 -6.36 15.54 -9.27
C ASP A 76 -6.01 15.47 -7.79
N GLY A 77 -7.02 15.33 -6.91
CA GLY A 77 -6.81 15.15 -5.47
C GLY A 77 -6.10 13.83 -5.17
N ALA A 78 -6.53 12.74 -5.80
CA ALA A 78 -5.86 11.46 -5.72
C ALA A 78 -4.40 11.53 -6.21
N ALA A 79 -4.17 12.18 -7.37
CA ALA A 79 -2.84 12.34 -7.93
C ALA A 79 -1.93 13.25 -7.07
N ALA A 80 -2.47 14.26 -6.41
CA ALA A 80 -1.73 15.09 -5.46
C ALA A 80 -1.32 14.30 -4.22
N GLU A 81 -2.23 13.50 -3.66
CA GLU A 81 -1.93 12.65 -2.50
C GLU A 81 -0.87 11.58 -2.84
N ILE A 82 -1.01 10.87 -3.97
CA ILE A 82 0.01 9.91 -4.44
C ILE A 82 1.38 10.58 -4.53
N ARG A 83 1.47 11.76 -5.16
CA ARG A 83 2.73 12.51 -5.29
C ARG A 83 3.30 12.96 -3.95
N ALA A 84 2.46 13.39 -3.02
CA ALA A 84 2.90 13.78 -1.68
C ALA A 84 3.49 12.59 -0.90
N ARG A 85 2.88 11.41 -1.04
CA ARG A 85 3.36 10.16 -0.41
C ARG A 85 4.67 9.67 -1.04
N ASP A 86 4.75 9.74 -2.36
CA ASP A 86 5.96 9.44 -3.14
C ASP A 86 7.14 10.33 -2.70
N GLN A 87 6.93 11.64 -2.60
CA GLN A 87 7.93 12.60 -2.10
C GLN A 87 8.36 12.33 -0.65
N ALA A 88 7.52 11.68 0.15
CA ALA A 88 7.78 11.34 1.53
C ALA A 88 8.39 9.92 1.71
N ASP A 89 8.78 9.24 0.63
CA ASP A 89 9.26 7.84 0.65
C ASP A 89 8.26 6.87 1.31
N GLN A 90 6.96 7.10 1.05
CA GLN A 90 5.86 6.29 1.55
C GLN A 90 5.23 5.50 0.42
N THR A 91 5.09 4.19 0.59
CA THR A 91 4.28 3.37 -0.33
C THR A 91 2.81 3.47 0.04
N LEU A 92 2.02 4.05 -0.86
CA LEU A 92 0.58 4.08 -0.76
C LEU A 92 0.00 2.71 -1.16
N LEU A 93 -0.47 1.95 -0.17
CA LEU A 93 -1.02 0.61 -0.37
C LEU A 93 -2.43 0.64 -0.92
N ALA A 94 -3.25 1.53 -0.38
CA ALA A 94 -4.60 1.73 -0.86
C ALA A 94 -5.08 3.12 -0.50
N SER A 95 -6.01 3.60 -1.31
CA SER A 95 -6.86 4.72 -0.96
C SER A 95 -8.31 4.25 -0.86
N PHE A 96 -9.12 4.97 -0.12
CA PHE A 96 -10.55 4.73 -0.06
C PHE A 96 -11.29 6.05 0.15
N PHE A 97 -12.52 6.10 -0.37
CA PHE A 97 -13.47 7.15 -0.06
C PHE A 97 -14.40 6.64 1.03
N ILE A 98 -14.85 7.53 1.91
CA ILE A 98 -15.82 7.20 2.98
C ILE A 98 -17.05 6.46 2.40
N ASP A 99 -17.42 6.73 1.14
CA ASP A 99 -18.58 6.15 0.45
C ASP A 99 -18.24 5.16 -0.69
N SER A 100 -16.96 4.87 -0.97
CA SER A 100 -16.61 3.88 -2.00
C SER A 100 -15.29 3.16 -1.72
N MET A 101 -15.41 1.82 -1.60
CA MET A 101 -14.32 0.85 -1.43
C MET A 101 -13.44 0.72 -2.68
N LEU A 102 -12.80 1.81 -3.13
CA LEU A 102 -11.89 1.78 -4.28
C LEU A 102 -10.47 1.48 -3.84
N TRP A 103 -10.17 0.20 -3.60
CA TRP A 103 -8.82 -0.28 -3.30
C TRP A 103 -7.89 -0.14 -4.52
N GLY A 104 -7.05 0.90 -4.53
CA GLY A 104 -6.00 1.09 -5.54
C GLY A 104 -4.60 0.79 -4.98
N LEU A 105 -3.97 -0.30 -5.42
CA LEU A 105 -2.57 -0.62 -5.11
C LEU A 105 -1.62 0.29 -5.89
N TYR A 106 -0.91 1.19 -5.21
CA TYR A 106 0.16 2.00 -5.83
C TYR A 106 1.52 1.43 -5.47
N ALA A 107 1.86 0.31 -6.11
CA ALA A 107 3.22 -0.20 -6.09
C ALA A 107 3.96 0.29 -7.33
N ASP A 108 4.55 1.48 -7.30
CA ASP A 108 5.67 1.74 -8.20
C ASP A 108 6.65 2.76 -7.63
N HIS A 109 7.75 2.27 -7.07
CA HIS A 109 8.93 3.08 -6.84
C HIS A 109 10.14 2.38 -7.46
N ARG A 110 10.18 2.42 -8.80
CA ARG A 110 11.43 2.37 -9.55
C ARG A 110 11.51 3.64 -10.41
N PRO A 111 12.59 4.44 -10.31
CA PRO A 111 12.79 5.55 -11.23
C PRO A 111 12.99 4.96 -12.63
N GLY A 112 11.97 5.03 -13.49
CA GLY A 112 12.09 4.64 -14.89
C GLY A 112 10.90 3.92 -15.56
N LYS A 113 9.82 3.57 -14.85
CA LYS A 113 8.61 3.04 -15.51
C LYS A 113 7.43 3.98 -15.37
N LYS A 114 6.83 4.30 -16.52
CA LYS A 114 5.63 5.12 -16.63
C LYS A 114 4.50 4.40 -15.88
N MET A 115 3.95 5.03 -14.84
CA MET A 115 2.68 4.66 -14.25
C MET A 115 1.65 4.50 -15.38
N VAL A 116 1.13 3.29 -15.56
CA VAL A 116 0.00 3.06 -16.45
C VAL A 116 -1.23 3.55 -15.69
N ALA A 117 -1.82 4.65 -16.17
CA ALA A 117 -3.09 5.14 -15.66
C ALA A 117 -4.14 4.01 -15.74
N PRO A 118 -5.04 3.88 -14.75
CA PRO A 118 -6.11 2.90 -14.81
C PRO A 118 -6.93 3.12 -16.09
N HIS A 119 -7.12 2.02 -16.80
CA HIS A 119 -7.79 1.94 -18.09
C HIS A 119 -9.18 2.60 -18.01
N ARG A 120 -9.39 3.72 -18.73
CA ARG A 120 -10.75 4.23 -18.99
C ARG A 120 -11.43 3.27 -19.97
N PRO A 121 -12.63 2.72 -19.68
CA PRO A 121 -13.40 2.02 -20.69
C PRO A 121 -13.77 3.04 -21.78
N ARG A 122 -13.40 2.73 -23.03
CA ARG A 122 -13.76 3.53 -24.19
C ARG A 122 -15.26 3.43 -24.40
N ARG A 123 -15.92 4.58 -24.53
CA ARG A 123 -17.25 4.70 -25.15
C ARG A 123 -17.15 4.42 -26.64
#